data_AF-A0A2E8CPP8-F1
#
_entry.id   AF-A0A2E8CPP8-F1
#
_cell.length_a   1.000
_cell.length_b   1.000
_cell.length_c   1.000
_cell.angle_alpha   90.00
_cell.angle_beta   90.00
_cell.angle_gamma   90.00
#
_symmetry.space_group_name_H-M   'P 1'
#
loop_
_entity.id
_entity.type
_entity.pdbx_description
1 polymer ?
#
loop_
_entity_poly.entity_id
_entity_poly.type
_entity_poly.pdbx_seq_one_letter_code
_entity_poly.pdbx_strand_id
1 'polypeptide(L)'
;SDEDWKNEYFKKNPGADSNSDGNLSWAELKAHKEKASNAPPQNTSSPSESLRTEGVFSKNAEGNTIFTNSNDGQVYYAIKEIGEQVTGHLDQTVTVNARVKPATSGKVMMMVYLLGFKD
;
A
#
# COMPACT_ATOMS: atom_id res chain seq x y z
N SER A 1 24.54 4.14 25.70
CA SER A 1 23.47 4.81 26.43
C SER A 1 22.26 4.91 25.50
N ASP A 2 21.07 4.54 25.95
CA ASP A 2 19.87 4.29 25.12
C ASP A 2 19.25 5.53 24.43
N GLU A 3 19.99 6.63 24.31
CA GLU A 3 19.51 7.93 23.83
C GLU A 3 20.19 8.42 22.55
N ASP A 4 21.24 7.72 22.08
CA ASP A 4 22.00 8.12 20.88
C ASP A 4 21.11 8.17 19.62
N TRP A 5 20.12 7.28 19.55
CA TRP A 5 19.16 7.24 18.44
C TRP A 5 18.27 8.47 18.36
N LYS A 6 18.00 9.16 19.49
CA LYS A 6 17.19 10.39 19.52
C LYS A 6 17.93 11.54 18.85
N ASN A 7 19.23 11.66 19.13
CA ASN A 7 20.08 12.69 18.54
C ASN A 7 20.23 12.49 17.02
N GLU A 8 20.42 11.24 16.59
CA GLU A 8 20.42 10.89 15.16
C GLU A 8 19.06 11.17 14.48
N TYR A 9 17.95 11.03 15.21
CA TYR A 9 16.62 11.34 14.70
C TYR A 9 16.44 12.83 14.42
N PHE A 10 16.89 13.70 15.33
CA PHE A 10 16.85 15.15 15.17
C PHE A 10 17.77 15.66 14.06
N LYS A 11 18.96 15.07 13.88
CA LYS A 11 19.83 15.40 12.74
C LYS A 11 19.14 15.19 11.39
N LYS A 12 18.30 14.16 11.28
CA LYS A 12 17.55 13.84 10.06
C LYS A 12 16.24 14.62 9.96
N ASN A 13 15.67 15.02 11.09
CA ASN A 13 14.37 15.67 11.19
C ASN A 13 14.48 16.88 12.12
N PRO A 14 15.12 17.99 11.67
CA PRO A 14 15.30 19.17 12.53
C PRO A 14 13.98 19.82 12.93
N GLY A 15 12.89 19.53 12.21
CA GLY A 15 11.53 19.97 12.56
C GLY A 15 10.80 19.06 13.57
N ALA A 16 11.42 17.99 14.05
CA ALA A 16 10.82 17.11 15.05
C ALA A 16 10.90 17.66 16.48
N ASP A 17 11.90 18.49 16.76
CA ASP A 17 12.09 19.17 18.04
C ASP A 17 11.24 20.46 18.07
N SER A 18 9.95 20.30 18.38
CA SER A 18 8.99 21.40 18.28
C SER A 18 9.02 22.33 19.49
N ASN A 19 9.50 21.86 20.65
CA ASN A 19 9.65 22.66 21.86
C ASN A 19 11.09 23.13 22.10
N SER A 20 12.05 22.70 21.26
CA SER A 20 13.48 23.04 21.33
C SER A 20 14.12 22.69 22.68
N ASP A 21 13.62 21.65 23.35
CA ASP A 21 14.16 21.16 24.61
C ASP A 21 15.34 20.18 24.42
N GLY A 22 15.61 19.79 23.17
CA GLY A 22 16.69 18.90 22.78
C GLY A 22 16.47 17.41 23.10
N ASN A 23 15.26 17.02 23.52
CA ASN A 23 14.91 15.66 23.93
C ASN A 23 13.69 15.13 23.16
N LEU A 24 13.88 14.07 22.37
CA LEU A 24 12.80 13.48 21.59
C LEU A 24 11.78 12.78 22.49
N SER A 25 10.75 13.52 22.88
CA SER A 25 9.65 13.01 23.68
C SER A 25 8.68 12.21 22.81
N TRP A 26 7.98 11.23 23.40
CA TRP A 26 7.03 10.40 22.65
C TRP A 26 5.94 11.26 21.98
N ALA A 27 5.50 12.33 22.64
CA ALA A 27 4.54 13.28 22.09
C ALA A 27 5.08 14.04 20.86
N GLU A 28 6.38 14.32 20.81
CA GLU A 28 7.02 15.05 19.71
C GLU A 28 7.37 14.14 18.54
N LEU A 29 7.84 12.93 18.82
CA LEU A 29 7.95 11.87 17.80
C LEU A 29 6.58 11.62 17.16
N LYS A 30 5.52 11.56 17.98
CA LYS A 30 4.15 11.38 17.52
C LYS A 30 3.68 12.60 16.74
N ALA A 31 3.88 13.82 17.24
CA ALA A 31 3.47 15.05 16.57
C ALA A 31 4.21 15.26 15.24
N HIS A 32 5.52 15.00 15.16
CA HIS A 32 6.28 15.06 13.91
C HIS A 32 5.77 14.03 12.89
N LYS A 33 5.53 12.79 13.34
CA LYS A 33 4.89 11.77 12.50
C LYS A 33 3.48 12.17 12.09
N GLU A 34 2.68 12.75 12.99
CA GLU A 34 1.31 13.20 12.72
C GLU A 34 1.27 14.46 11.85
N LYS A 35 2.28 15.33 11.87
CA LYS A 35 2.41 16.45 10.95
C LYS A 35 2.83 16.00 9.55
N ALA A 36 3.62 14.93 9.45
CA ALA A 36 3.72 14.17 8.20
C ALA A 36 2.39 13.49 7.81
N SER A 37 1.49 13.28 8.79
CA SER A 37 0.17 12.63 8.64
C SER A 37 -1.03 13.60 8.64
N ASN A 38 -0.83 14.92 8.46
CA ASN A 38 -1.89 15.81 7.96
C ASN A 38 -2.07 15.66 6.43
N ALA A 39 -1.35 14.71 5.82
CA ALA A 39 -1.80 13.93 4.69
C ALA A 39 -2.38 12.58 5.20
N PRO A 40 -3.46 12.04 4.61
CA PRO A 40 -4.25 10.91 5.14
C PRO A 40 -3.40 9.66 5.49
N PRO A 41 -3.90 8.78 6.39
CA PRO A 41 -3.07 7.94 7.27
C PRO A 41 -2.19 6.94 6.51
N GLN A 42 -0.87 7.00 6.73
CA GLN A 42 0.09 6.03 6.19
C GLN A 42 0.58 5.03 7.26
N ASN A 43 0.11 3.79 7.13
CA ASN A 43 0.83 2.59 7.57
C ASN A 43 2.16 2.51 6.81
N THR A 44 3.29 2.40 7.51
CA THR A 44 4.62 2.27 6.91
C THR A 44 4.81 0.91 6.27
N SER A 45 4.69 0.79 4.94
CA SER A 45 5.26 -0.28 4.08
C SER A 45 4.96 -0.04 2.58
N SER A 46 5.53 1.00 1.95
CA SER A 46 5.23 1.44 0.57
C SER A 46 3.75 1.82 0.34
N PRO A 47 3.39 2.73 -0.58
CA PRO A 47 1.99 3.07 -0.78
C PRO A 47 1.26 1.89 -1.44
N SER A 48 0.75 0.95 -0.63
CA SER A 48 -0.31 0.06 -1.08
C SER A 48 -1.65 0.77 -0.94
N GLU A 49 -2.21 1.17 -2.07
CA GLU A 49 -3.55 1.69 -2.18
C GLU A 49 -4.56 0.57 -1.90
N SER A 50 -5.63 0.88 -1.18
CA SER A 50 -6.77 -0.04 -1.05
C SER A 50 -7.59 0.01 -2.32
N LEU A 51 -7.76 -1.12 -2.98
CA LEU A 51 -8.62 -1.28 -4.14
C LEU A 51 -9.92 -1.96 -3.72
N ARG A 52 -11.05 -1.28 -3.92
CA ARG A 52 -12.38 -1.88 -3.83
C ARG A 52 -13.13 -1.57 -5.10
N THR A 53 -13.26 -2.56 -5.98
CA THR A 53 -13.92 -2.39 -7.28
C THR A 53 -14.45 -3.71 -7.80
N GLU A 54 -15.31 -3.63 -8.80
CA GLU A 54 -15.79 -4.75 -9.58
C GLU A 54 -14.89 -4.96 -10.80
N GLY A 55 -14.68 -6.20 -11.18
CA GLY A 55 -13.84 -6.54 -12.31
C GLY A 55 -13.77 -8.03 -12.56
N VAL A 56 -12.95 -8.41 -13.53
CA VAL A 56 -12.79 -9.80 -13.97
C VAL A 56 -11.35 -10.22 -13.78
N PHE A 57 -11.14 -11.38 -13.14
CA PHE A 57 -9.85 -12.05 -13.16
C PHE A 57 -9.68 -12.84 -14.45
N SER A 58 -8.57 -12.66 -15.15
CA SER A 58 -8.27 -13.40 -16.38
C SER A 58 -6.77 -13.72 -16.47
N LYS A 59 -6.41 -14.55 -17.45
CA LYS A 59 -5.01 -14.87 -17.76
C LYS A 59 -4.54 -14.01 -18.93
N ASN A 60 -3.40 -13.35 -18.78
CA ASN A 60 -2.75 -12.66 -19.90
C ASN A 60 -2.08 -13.68 -20.85
N ALA A 61 -1.51 -13.20 -21.97
CA ALA A 61 -0.82 -14.04 -22.96
C ALA A 61 0.40 -14.81 -22.40
N GLU A 62 0.93 -14.38 -21.25
CA GLU A 62 2.06 -15.01 -20.57
C GLU A 62 1.61 -16.02 -19.49
N GLY A 63 0.29 -16.19 -19.29
CA GLY A 63 -0.29 -17.05 -18.26
C GLY A 63 -0.36 -16.42 -16.86
N ASN A 64 -0.01 -15.13 -16.72
CA ASN A 64 -0.11 -14.39 -15.47
C ASN A 64 -1.56 -14.01 -15.19
N THR A 65 -1.97 -14.09 -13.92
CA THR A 65 -3.31 -13.61 -13.51
C THR A 65 -3.33 -12.10 -13.48
N ILE A 66 -4.31 -11.51 -14.14
CA ILE A 66 -4.61 -10.08 -14.11
C ILE A 66 -6.05 -9.88 -13.65
N PHE A 67 -6.33 -8.70 -13.09
CA PHE A 67 -7.66 -8.24 -12.75
C PHE A 67 -7.95 -6.97 -13.56
N THR A 68 -9.02 -6.99 -14.33
CA THR A 68 -9.46 -5.84 -15.12
C THR A 68 -10.66 -5.20 -14.44
N ASN A 69 -10.52 -3.96 -14.02
CA ASN A 69 -11.60 -3.18 -13.42
C ASN A 69 -12.69 -2.88 -14.47
N SER A 70 -13.93 -3.22 -14.16
CA SER A 70 -15.07 -3.03 -15.06
C SER A 70 -15.43 -1.56 -15.28
N ASN A 71 -15.06 -0.67 -14.35
CA ASN A 71 -15.45 0.75 -14.39
C ASN A 71 -14.61 1.58 -15.36
N ASP A 72 -13.30 1.36 -15.38
CA ASP A 72 -12.32 2.18 -16.11
C ASP A 72 -11.41 1.36 -17.04
N GLY A 73 -11.53 0.03 -17.04
CA GLY A 73 -10.66 -0.87 -17.80
C GLY A 73 -9.23 -0.98 -17.25
N GLN A 74 -8.94 -0.43 -16.06
CA GLN A 74 -7.61 -0.49 -15.49
C GLN A 74 -7.22 -1.92 -15.13
N VAL A 75 -6.01 -2.32 -15.52
CA VAL A 75 -5.48 -3.66 -15.32
C VAL A 75 -4.53 -3.69 -14.12
N TYR A 76 -4.75 -4.67 -13.26
CA TYR A 76 -3.97 -4.94 -12.06
C TYR A 76 -3.34 -6.33 -12.17
N TYR A 77 -2.02 -6.42 -12.06
CA TYR A 77 -1.31 -7.68 -12.13
C TYR A 77 -1.32 -8.35 -10.77
N ALA A 78 -1.94 -9.53 -10.67
CA ALA A 78 -1.94 -10.29 -9.44
C ALA A 78 -0.60 -10.99 -9.23
N ILE A 79 -0.08 -10.95 -8.00
CA ILE A 79 1.03 -11.83 -7.61
C ILE A 79 0.58 -13.30 -7.70
N LYS A 80 1.56 -14.20 -7.82
CA LYS A 80 1.32 -15.63 -8.05
C LYS A 80 0.35 -16.23 -7.03
N GLU A 81 0.52 -15.90 -5.75
CA GLU A 81 -0.28 -16.40 -4.64
C GLU A 81 -1.75 -16.03 -4.79
N ILE A 82 -2.04 -14.79 -5.21
CA ILE A 82 -3.41 -14.35 -5.49
C ILE A 82 -3.94 -15.07 -6.73
N GLY A 83 -3.11 -15.22 -7.76
CA GLY A 83 -3.46 -15.94 -8.97
C GLY A 83 -3.91 -17.38 -8.71
N GLU A 84 -3.34 -18.06 -7.72
CA GLU A 84 -3.73 -19.39 -7.28
C GLU A 84 -5.08 -19.38 -6.53
N GLN A 85 -5.32 -18.35 -5.69
CA GLN A 85 -6.57 -18.19 -4.92
C GLN A 85 -7.81 -17.93 -5.78
N VAL A 86 -7.65 -17.26 -6.92
CA VAL A 86 -8.78 -16.84 -7.77
C VAL A 86 -9.01 -17.76 -8.98
N THR A 87 -8.32 -18.90 -9.05
CA THR A 87 -8.42 -19.85 -10.17
C THR A 87 -9.85 -20.33 -10.45
N GLY A 88 -10.68 -20.50 -9.42
CA GLY A 88 -12.08 -20.88 -9.56
C GLY A 88 -13.02 -19.75 -10.02
N HIS A 89 -12.53 -18.51 -10.06
CA HIS A 89 -13.30 -17.29 -10.34
C HIS A 89 -12.73 -16.53 -11.55
N LEU A 90 -11.99 -17.24 -12.41
CA LEU A 90 -11.55 -16.69 -13.69
C LEU A 90 -12.75 -16.47 -14.61
N ASP A 91 -12.67 -15.41 -15.41
CA ASP A 91 -13.70 -15.00 -16.37
C ASP A 91 -15.07 -14.69 -15.74
N GLN A 92 -15.11 -14.54 -14.41
CA GLN A 92 -16.28 -14.11 -13.65
C GLN A 92 -16.13 -12.67 -13.19
N THR A 93 -17.23 -11.93 -13.19
CA THR A 93 -17.26 -10.59 -12.59
C THR A 93 -17.36 -10.75 -11.08
N VAL A 94 -16.40 -10.17 -10.36
CA VAL A 94 -16.34 -10.24 -8.90
C VAL A 94 -16.06 -8.86 -8.32
N THR A 95 -16.61 -8.60 -7.14
CA THR A 95 -16.20 -7.45 -6.32
C THR A 95 -14.97 -7.83 -5.52
N VAL A 96 -13.85 -7.14 -5.72
CA VAL A 96 -12.61 -7.39 -4.97
C VAL A 96 -12.41 -6.37 -3.86
N ASN A 97 -11.84 -6.81 -2.75
CA ASN A 97 -11.24 -5.96 -1.73
C ASN A 97 -9.77 -6.35 -1.63
N ALA A 98 -8.88 -5.47 -2.10
CA ALA A 98 -7.48 -5.78 -2.31
C ALA A 98 -6.55 -4.62 -1.89
N ARG A 99 -5.26 -4.92 -1.83
CA ARG A 99 -4.19 -3.93 -1.75
C ARG A 99 -3.38 -3.97 -3.03
N VAL A 100 -3.16 -2.81 -3.62
CA VAL A 100 -2.42 -2.66 -4.87
C VAL A 100 -1.25 -1.70 -4.68
N LYS A 101 -0.13 -1.93 -5.36
CA LYS A 101 1.05 -1.06 -5.34
C LYS A 101 1.49 -0.77 -6.77
N PRO A 102 2.04 0.43 -7.07
CA PRO A 102 2.73 0.62 -8.33
C PRO A 102 3.93 -0.33 -8.41
N ALA A 103 4.10 -0.98 -9.54
CA ALA A 103 5.31 -1.72 -9.88
C ALA A 103 6.50 -0.74 -9.92
N THR A 104 7.72 -1.26 -9.83
CA THR A 104 8.97 -0.47 -9.87
C THR A 104 9.10 0.41 -11.13
N SER A 105 8.35 0.11 -12.20
CA SER A 105 8.27 0.90 -13.44
C SER A 105 7.20 2.01 -13.43
N GLY A 106 6.45 2.17 -12.34
CA GLY A 106 5.56 3.30 -12.04
C GLY A 106 4.19 3.31 -12.74
N LYS A 107 4.04 2.66 -13.90
CA LYS A 107 2.77 2.68 -14.66
C LYS A 107 1.86 1.47 -14.40
N VAL A 108 2.44 0.36 -13.99
CA VAL A 108 1.72 -0.90 -13.78
C VAL A 108 1.30 -0.99 -12.33
N MET A 109 0.05 -1.38 -12.06
CA MET A 109 -0.42 -1.65 -10.71
C MET A 109 -0.35 -3.15 -10.42
N MET A 110 0.27 -3.52 -9.31
CA MET A 110 0.35 -4.89 -8.82
C MET A 110 -0.61 -5.10 -7.66
N MET A 111 -1.47 -6.10 -7.75
CA MET A 111 -2.26 -6.58 -6.63
C MET A 111 -1.39 -7.47 -5.75
N VAL A 112 -1.11 -6.99 -4.54
CA VAL A 112 -0.16 -7.59 -3.59
C VAL A 112 -0.85 -8.30 -2.44
N TYR A 113 -2.11 -7.93 -2.13
CA TYR A 113 -2.94 -8.69 -1.20
C TYR A 113 -4.38 -8.72 -1.67
N LEU A 114 -5.02 -9.88 -1.58
CA LEU A 114 -6.45 -10.04 -1.74
C LEU A 114 -7.06 -10.28 -0.35
N LEU A 115 -7.82 -9.31 0.15
CA LEU A 115 -8.49 -9.40 1.47
C LEU A 115 -9.78 -10.22 1.39
N GLY A 116 -10.36 -10.31 0.19
CA GLY A 116 -11.55 -11.10 -0.11
C GLY A 116 -12.20 -10.63 -1.40
N PHE A 117 -13.08 -11.46 -1.94
CA PHE A 117 -13.91 -11.12 -3.09
C PHE A 117 -15.28 -11.77 -2.96
N LYS A 118 -16.25 -11.26 -3.73
CA LYS A 118 -17.62 -11.78 -3.78
C LYS A 118 -18.06 -11.90 -5.24
N ASP A 119 -18.73 -13.01 -5.52
CA ASP A 119 -19.40 -13.31 -6.79
C ASP A 119 -20.77 -12.62 -6.88
#